data_AF-A0A6H0CX26-F1
#
_entry.id   AF-A0A6H0CX26-F1
#
_cell.length_a   1.000
_cell.length_b   1.000
_cell.length_c   1.000
_cell.angle_alpha   90.00
_cell.angle_beta   90.00
_cell.angle_gamma   90.00
#
_symmetry.space_group_name_H-M   'P 1'
#
loop_
_entity.id
_entity.type
_entity.pdbx_description
1 polymer ?
#
loop_
_entity_poly.entity_id
_entity_poly.type
_entity_poly.pdbx_seq_one_letter_code
_entity_poly.pdbx_strand_id
1 'polypeptide(L)'
;MTEPALDAHVRLDTHPTHPSAVTATVTGTGTEADRALAILLADGWENAAENTLVLVRIDHAEPYWANETADKLHAAGIPTQISDRLRKAIHEEWTWADYPMPWLTRSEIREVSEQAQKLYDDIRHGRLLIHAHAHDGHTTVAVGTYLDTGKSVYLHGENHLRQIADTFDSPAQALTTFERVHGDSMRPGPAPLTDTERQTAQARTFLGTPDTGTESPAAQPEPAPEPEVVPAYAADPGDHDALLEEFLTAHGEWQKWRTWSDDTTHAIHESQTLRIERVHEADPRETSWTVAAYETPVSERMWHLTATDTAPAPVLKALLDQLDDTDTWETVAGSPITDKTVTEATRPLTDAGWNHTVDGRWIRWETPQKDAGVQFDAFAAQNPGHYLPTWTLWAGQNPDRPTWAIHASTYTPAALLSHLTGELAEGIGMRQPTKRVTQSAPALPPQTPHQPPAPRRR
;
A
#
# COMPACT_ATOMS: atom_id res chain seq x y z
N MET A 1 7.72 -7.14 57.07
CA MET A 1 8.62 -6.93 55.93
C MET A 1 7.74 -6.82 54.72
N THR A 2 7.48 -5.60 54.27
CA THR A 2 6.83 -5.31 52.99
C THR A 2 7.82 -5.64 51.89
N GLU A 3 7.47 -6.56 50.98
CA GLU A 3 8.21 -6.74 49.73
C GLU A 3 8.36 -5.37 49.05
N PRO A 4 9.56 -5.01 48.54
CA PRO A 4 9.68 -3.82 47.72
C PRO A 4 8.75 -4.01 46.51
N ALA A 5 7.85 -3.04 46.31
CA ALA A 5 7.03 -3.02 45.11
C ALA A 5 7.96 -2.97 43.90
N LEU A 6 7.80 -3.92 42.97
CA LEU A 6 8.55 -3.94 41.72
C LEU A 6 8.28 -2.62 41.01
N ASP A 7 9.35 -1.83 40.81
CA ASP A 7 9.28 -0.45 40.35
C ASP A 7 9.42 -0.36 38.83
N ALA A 8 9.43 -1.50 38.12
CA ALA A 8 9.44 -1.55 36.66
C ALA A 8 8.48 -2.62 36.10
N HIS A 9 7.77 -2.26 35.03
CA HIS A 9 6.87 -3.15 34.31
C HIS A 9 7.13 -3.02 32.81
N VAL A 10 7.12 -4.13 32.09
CA VAL A 10 7.27 -4.16 30.63
C VAL A 10 5.97 -4.65 30.00
N ARG A 11 5.44 -3.90 29.03
CA ARG A 11 4.34 -4.36 28.19
C ARG A 11 4.85 -4.59 26.77
N LEU A 12 4.70 -5.82 26.28
CA LEU A 12 4.97 -6.20 24.90
C LEU A 12 3.65 -6.24 24.12
N ASP A 13 3.61 -5.56 22.98
CA ASP A 13 2.43 -5.48 22.11
C ASP A 13 2.81 -5.48 20.63
N THR A 14 1.89 -5.80 19.74
CA THR A 14 2.11 -5.66 18.29
C THR A 14 2.17 -4.18 17.92
N HIS A 15 3.02 -3.82 16.96
CA HIS A 15 3.11 -2.46 16.47
C HIS A 15 1.76 -2.01 15.85
N PRO A 16 1.30 -0.77 16.12
CA PRO A 16 -0.02 -0.31 15.71
C PRO A 16 -0.20 -0.27 14.19
N THR A 17 0.86 0.10 13.46
CA THR A 17 0.84 0.32 12.00
C THR A 17 1.63 -0.71 11.20
N HIS A 18 2.43 -1.56 11.84
CA HIS A 18 3.34 -2.49 11.14
C HIS A 18 3.09 -3.92 11.64
N PRO A 19 2.39 -4.76 10.86
CA PRO A 19 1.86 -6.03 11.35
C PRO A 19 2.93 -7.03 11.83
N SER A 20 4.17 -6.95 11.34
CA SER A 20 5.29 -7.78 11.79
C SER A 20 6.02 -7.24 13.01
N ALA A 21 6.03 -5.92 13.24
CA ALA A 21 6.83 -5.32 14.31
C ALA A 21 6.18 -5.48 15.69
N VAL A 22 7.00 -5.45 16.74
CA VAL A 22 6.57 -5.55 18.14
C VAL A 22 7.10 -4.35 18.92
N THR A 23 6.29 -3.78 19.80
CA THR A 23 6.66 -2.65 20.68
C THR A 23 6.77 -3.12 22.13
N ALA A 24 7.74 -2.58 22.86
CA ALA A 24 7.92 -2.74 24.29
C ALA A 24 7.78 -1.38 24.97
N THR A 25 6.84 -1.24 25.89
CA THR A 25 6.71 -0.07 26.75
C THR A 25 7.21 -0.42 28.14
N VAL A 26 8.22 0.31 28.61
CA VAL A 26 8.81 0.15 29.93
C VAL A 26 8.27 1.25 30.84
N THR A 27 7.51 0.89 31.86
CA THR A 27 7.08 1.85 32.89
C THR A 27 7.84 1.60 34.17
N GLY A 28 8.04 2.65 34.97
CA GLY A 28 8.81 2.55 36.21
C GLY A 28 9.98 3.49 36.32
N THR A 29 10.68 3.44 37.45
CA THR A 29 11.89 4.25 37.68
C THR A 29 13.03 3.45 38.30
N GLY A 30 14.24 4.00 38.24
CA GLY A 30 15.41 3.45 38.90
C GLY A 30 15.98 2.18 38.27
N THR A 31 16.71 1.41 39.06
CA THR A 31 17.59 0.34 38.58
C THR A 31 16.87 -0.82 37.90
N GLU A 32 15.59 -1.05 38.20
CA GLU A 32 14.81 -2.13 37.57
C GLU A 32 14.39 -1.75 36.15
N ALA A 33 14.03 -0.48 35.91
CA ALA A 33 13.72 0.02 34.58
C ALA A 33 14.98 0.02 33.69
N ASP A 34 16.12 0.46 34.24
CA ASP A 34 17.41 0.41 33.54
C ASP A 34 17.80 -1.04 33.17
N ARG A 35 17.53 -2.00 34.06
CA ARG A 35 17.78 -3.42 33.80
C ARG A 35 16.85 -3.98 32.72
N ALA A 36 15.58 -3.59 32.70
CA ALA A 36 14.63 -3.98 31.66
C ALA A 36 15.07 -3.46 30.29
N LEU A 37 15.46 -2.18 30.22
CA LEU A 37 16.00 -1.56 29.02
C LEU A 37 17.27 -2.29 28.53
N ALA A 38 18.19 -2.62 29.44
CA ALA A 38 19.41 -3.36 29.09
C ALA A 38 19.13 -4.74 28.49
N ILE A 39 18.12 -5.47 29.01
CA ILE A 39 17.72 -6.78 28.45
C ILE A 39 17.10 -6.61 27.06
N LEU A 40 16.19 -5.65 26.90
CA LEU A 40 15.57 -5.35 25.61
C LEU A 40 16.62 -4.97 24.56
N LEU A 41 17.52 -4.03 24.87
CA LEU A 41 18.59 -3.60 23.96
C LEU A 41 19.55 -4.75 23.58
N ALA A 42 19.88 -5.63 24.55
CA ALA A 42 20.72 -6.80 24.29
C ALA A 42 20.05 -7.83 23.36
N ASP A 43 18.72 -7.88 23.36
CA ASP A 43 17.91 -8.75 22.51
C ASP A 43 17.54 -8.11 21.16
N GLY A 44 18.15 -6.97 20.81
CA GLY A 44 17.99 -6.34 19.50
C GLY A 44 16.76 -5.42 19.39
N TRP A 45 16.17 -5.04 20.52
CA TRP A 45 15.16 -3.98 20.54
C TRP A 45 15.84 -2.60 20.39
N GLU A 46 15.18 -1.67 19.73
CA GLU A 46 15.70 -0.33 19.46
C GLU A 46 14.81 0.74 20.08
N ASN A 47 15.40 1.84 20.57
CA ASN A 47 14.62 2.96 21.09
C ASN A 47 13.84 3.64 19.96
N ALA A 48 12.52 3.72 20.12
CA ALA A 48 11.64 4.39 19.17
C ALA A 48 10.99 5.65 19.76
N ALA A 49 10.74 5.68 21.07
CA ALA A 49 10.32 6.87 21.79
C ALA A 49 10.79 6.80 23.26
N GLU A 50 10.49 7.82 24.06
CA GLU A 50 10.72 7.77 25.50
C GLU A 50 10.02 6.56 26.10
N ASN A 51 10.79 5.70 26.78
CA ASN A 51 10.31 4.46 27.40
C ASN A 51 9.62 3.45 26.45
N THR A 52 9.79 3.61 25.14
CA THR A 52 9.23 2.71 24.14
C THR A 52 10.32 2.22 23.19
N LEU A 53 10.44 0.91 23.11
CA LEU A 53 11.35 0.22 22.20
C LEU A 53 10.54 -0.56 21.16
N VAL A 54 11.19 -0.86 20.05
CA VAL A 54 10.62 -1.62 18.96
C VAL A 54 11.56 -2.75 18.56
N LEU A 55 10.98 -3.92 18.34
CA LEU A 55 11.63 -5.07 17.71
C LEU A 55 11.12 -5.17 16.29
N VAL A 56 12.03 -5.07 15.33
CA VAL A 56 11.74 -5.15 13.90
C VAL A 56 12.82 -5.96 13.21
N ARG A 57 12.42 -6.92 12.39
CA ARG A 57 13.33 -7.86 11.73
C ARG A 57 12.96 -8.05 10.26
N ILE A 58 13.94 -8.43 9.46
CA ILE A 58 13.77 -8.74 8.02
C ILE A 58 13.31 -10.19 7.79
N ASP A 59 13.30 -11.01 8.83
CA ASP A 59 12.81 -12.40 8.80
C ASP A 59 11.37 -12.56 9.27
N HIS A 60 10.75 -11.45 9.67
CA HIS A 60 9.41 -11.38 10.24
C HIS A 60 9.18 -12.31 11.45
N ALA A 61 10.24 -12.75 12.14
CA ALA A 61 10.15 -13.64 13.28
C ALA A 61 9.97 -12.90 14.61
N GLU A 62 9.57 -11.63 14.61
CA GLU A 62 9.49 -10.78 15.81
C GLU A 62 8.60 -11.38 16.92
N PRO A 63 7.43 -12.02 16.66
CA PRO A 63 6.66 -12.64 17.74
C PRO A 63 7.45 -13.72 18.48
N TYR A 64 8.19 -14.56 17.76
CA TYR A 64 9.03 -15.60 18.36
C TYR A 64 10.12 -14.98 19.26
N TRP A 65 10.84 -13.99 18.73
CA TRP A 65 11.91 -13.31 19.47
C TRP A 65 11.39 -12.48 20.64
N ALA A 66 10.21 -11.87 20.51
CA ALA A 66 9.54 -11.18 21.61
C ALA A 66 9.17 -12.12 22.75
N ASN A 67 8.77 -13.37 22.43
CA ASN A 67 8.52 -14.38 23.45
C ASN A 67 9.81 -14.79 24.18
N GLU A 68 10.90 -15.01 23.44
CA GLU A 68 12.22 -15.30 24.05
C GLU A 68 12.70 -14.14 24.95
N THR A 69 12.48 -12.88 24.53
CA THR A 69 12.79 -11.72 25.38
C THR A 69 11.90 -11.67 26.62
N ALA A 70 10.62 -12.00 26.50
CA ALA A 70 9.71 -12.06 27.64
C ALA A 70 10.16 -13.10 28.69
N ASP A 71 10.60 -14.28 28.25
CA ASP A 71 11.14 -15.33 29.13
C ASP A 71 12.39 -14.85 29.88
N LYS A 72 13.28 -14.08 29.22
CA LYS A 72 14.45 -13.47 29.86
C LYS A 72 14.08 -12.37 30.86
N LEU A 73 13.09 -11.54 30.55
CA LEU A 73 12.58 -10.51 31.47
C LEU A 73 11.96 -11.15 32.72
N HIS A 74 11.14 -12.19 32.54
CA HIS A 74 10.57 -12.98 33.65
C HIS A 74 11.68 -13.65 34.48
N ALA A 75 12.68 -14.26 33.86
CA ALA A 75 13.83 -14.85 34.56
C ALA A 75 14.65 -13.81 35.33
N ALA A 76 14.66 -12.55 34.89
CA ALA A 76 15.29 -11.43 35.59
C ALA A 76 14.45 -10.87 36.76
N GLY A 77 13.21 -11.36 36.93
CA GLY A 77 12.26 -10.90 37.94
C GLY A 77 11.44 -9.68 37.54
N ILE A 78 11.42 -9.30 36.26
CA ILE A 78 10.73 -8.11 35.76
C ILE A 78 9.30 -8.48 35.34
N PRO A 79 8.26 -7.88 35.96
CA PRO A 79 6.88 -8.04 35.52
C PRO A 79 6.73 -7.72 34.03
N THR A 80 6.37 -8.72 33.23
CA THR A 80 6.19 -8.56 31.79
C THR A 80 4.81 -9.02 31.36
N GLN A 81 4.06 -8.13 30.73
CA GLN A 81 2.74 -8.38 30.16
C GLN A 81 2.85 -8.49 28.63
N ILE A 82 2.41 -9.62 28.09
CA ILE A 82 2.22 -9.81 26.65
C ILE A 82 0.75 -9.53 26.34
N SER A 83 0.45 -8.64 25.38
CA SER A 83 -0.91 -8.37 24.93
C SER A 83 -1.57 -9.61 24.31
N ASP A 84 -2.90 -9.68 24.31
CA ASP A 84 -3.60 -10.83 23.69
C ASP A 84 -3.34 -10.92 22.19
N ARG A 85 -3.18 -9.78 21.51
CA ARG A 85 -2.85 -9.72 20.08
C ARG A 85 -1.46 -10.30 19.81
N LEU A 86 -0.45 -9.92 20.60
CA LEU A 86 0.90 -10.46 20.48
C LEU A 86 0.94 -11.95 20.89
N ARG A 87 0.22 -12.34 21.95
CA ARG A 87 0.12 -13.74 22.39
C ARG A 87 -0.49 -14.62 21.29
N LYS A 88 -1.51 -14.13 20.58
CA LYS A 88 -2.06 -14.82 19.41
C LYS A 88 -1.00 -14.98 18.32
N ALA A 89 -0.28 -13.92 17.97
CA ALA A 89 0.78 -13.97 16.96
C ALA A 89 1.95 -14.90 17.34
N ILE A 90 2.31 -15.00 18.62
CA ILE A 90 3.33 -15.94 19.13
C ILE A 90 2.91 -17.39 18.88
N HIS A 91 1.63 -17.70 19.08
CA HIS A 91 1.08 -19.05 18.93
C HIS A 91 0.56 -19.36 17.53
N GLU A 92 0.49 -18.36 16.65
CA GLU A 92 0.10 -18.54 15.26
C GLU A 92 1.17 -19.35 14.52
N GLU A 93 0.73 -20.38 13.82
CA GLU A 93 1.62 -21.17 12.97
C GLU A 93 1.96 -20.38 11.71
N TRP A 94 3.06 -19.63 11.78
CA TRP A 94 3.65 -19.00 10.61
C TRP A 94 4.26 -20.06 9.69
N THR A 95 3.80 -20.12 8.44
CA THR A 95 4.46 -20.83 7.34
C THR A 95 5.26 -19.83 6.49
N TRP A 96 6.57 -20.03 6.36
CA TRP A 96 7.35 -19.33 5.34
C TRP A 96 6.90 -19.89 3.98
N ALA A 97 5.89 -19.24 3.37
CA ALA A 97 5.39 -19.63 2.06
C ALA A 97 6.58 -19.68 1.09
N ASP A 98 6.71 -20.82 0.41
CA ASP A 98 7.75 -21.06 -0.61
C ASP A 98 9.20 -20.85 -0.13
N TYR A 99 9.52 -21.21 1.13
CA TYR A 99 10.91 -21.23 1.59
C TYR A 99 11.74 -22.18 0.68
N PRO A 100 12.81 -21.70 0.03
CA PRO A 100 13.48 -22.43 -1.04
C PRO A 100 14.21 -23.70 -0.57
N MET A 101 14.29 -23.90 0.74
CA MET A 101 14.90 -25.06 1.38
C MET A 101 13.84 -25.86 2.17
N PRO A 102 12.93 -26.58 1.49
CA PRO A 102 11.83 -27.31 2.14
C PRO A 102 12.29 -28.48 3.03
N TRP A 103 13.57 -28.82 3.00
CA TRP A 103 14.18 -29.85 3.83
C TRP A 103 14.65 -29.36 5.22
N LEU A 104 14.62 -28.04 5.47
CA LEU A 104 15.00 -27.50 6.78
C LEU A 104 13.84 -27.59 7.77
N THR A 105 14.17 -27.90 9.02
CA THR A 105 13.26 -27.78 10.15
C THR A 105 13.00 -26.30 10.50
N ARG A 106 11.92 -26.02 11.22
CA ARG A 106 11.57 -24.67 11.68
C ARG A 106 12.68 -24.00 12.50
N SER A 107 13.40 -24.78 13.31
CA SER A 107 14.54 -24.25 14.08
C SER A 107 15.71 -23.90 13.17
N GLU A 108 16.03 -24.75 12.19
CA GLU A 108 17.09 -24.48 11.21
C GLU A 108 16.76 -23.27 10.32
N ILE A 109 15.48 -23.09 9.92
CA ILE A 109 15.04 -21.90 9.18
C ILE A 109 15.28 -20.63 10.02
N ARG A 110 14.95 -20.66 11.32
CA ARG A 110 15.22 -19.53 12.23
C ARG A 110 16.70 -19.26 12.38
N GLU A 111 17.54 -20.29 12.47
CA GLU A 111 19.00 -20.11 12.56
C GLU A 111 19.56 -19.42 11.31
N VAL A 112 19.16 -19.87 10.12
CA VAL A 112 19.56 -19.22 8.85
C VAL A 112 19.05 -17.78 8.79
N SER A 113 17.79 -17.56 9.15
CA SER A 113 17.18 -16.23 9.15
C SER A 113 17.82 -15.28 10.17
N GLU A 114 18.24 -15.80 11.33
CA GLU A 114 18.96 -15.02 12.35
C GLU A 114 20.35 -14.61 11.85
N GLN A 115 21.04 -15.46 11.10
CA GLN A 115 22.32 -15.10 10.46
C GLN A 115 22.13 -14.01 9.41
N ALA A 116 21.08 -14.11 8.60
CA ALA A 116 20.73 -13.08 7.62
C ALA A 116 20.38 -11.74 8.31
N GLN A 117 19.64 -11.77 9.42
CA GLN A 117 19.35 -10.60 10.24
C GLN A 117 20.64 -9.95 10.76
N LYS A 118 21.60 -10.74 11.26
CA LYS A 118 22.90 -10.22 11.73
C LYS A 118 23.68 -9.52 10.61
N LEU A 119 23.70 -10.10 9.41
CA LEU A 119 24.32 -9.46 8.23
C LEU A 119 23.64 -8.14 7.88
N TYR A 120 22.30 -8.11 7.88
CA TYR A 120 21.56 -6.88 7.65
C TYR A 120 21.89 -5.80 8.70
N ASP A 121 21.95 -6.17 9.97
CA ASP A 121 22.32 -5.24 11.04
C ASP A 121 23.79 -4.80 10.94
N ASP A 122 24.71 -5.66 10.52
CA ASP A 122 26.11 -5.29 10.29
C ASP A 122 26.25 -4.25 9.18
N ILE A 123 25.49 -4.41 8.08
CA ILE A 123 25.45 -3.44 6.98
C ILE A 123 24.84 -2.12 7.47
N ARG A 124 23.67 -2.19 8.13
CA ARG A 124 22.94 -1.01 8.60
C ARG A 124 23.73 -0.18 9.61
N HIS A 125 24.44 -0.84 10.53
CA HIS A 125 25.29 -0.16 11.51
C HIS A 125 26.68 0.20 10.98
N GLY A 126 26.96 -0.06 9.70
CA GLY A 126 28.24 0.24 9.07
C GLY A 126 29.41 -0.61 9.56
N ARG A 127 29.16 -1.73 10.25
CA ARG A 127 30.19 -2.71 10.63
C ARG A 127 30.71 -3.47 9.41
N LEU A 128 29.82 -3.76 8.48
CA LEU A 128 30.12 -4.35 7.17
C LEU A 128 29.94 -3.28 6.08
N LEU A 129 31.04 -2.82 5.51
CA LEU A 129 31.03 -1.86 4.40
C LEU A 129 30.84 -2.61 3.08
N ILE A 130 29.75 -2.37 2.37
CA ILE A 130 29.53 -2.92 1.03
C ILE A 130 30.25 -2.06 -0.02
N HIS A 131 31.15 -2.67 -0.77
CA HIS A 131 31.92 -2.00 -1.83
C HIS A 131 31.16 -1.98 -3.14
N ALA A 132 30.49 -3.09 -3.47
CA ALA A 132 29.74 -3.25 -4.70
C ALA A 132 28.66 -4.33 -4.57
N HIS A 133 27.66 -4.23 -5.43
CA HIS A 133 26.62 -5.23 -5.61
C HIS A 133 26.39 -5.50 -7.10
N ALA A 134 25.69 -6.59 -7.38
CA ALA A 134 25.25 -6.97 -8.71
C ALA A 134 23.99 -7.84 -8.60
N HIS A 135 23.31 -8.04 -9.72
CA HIS A 135 22.23 -9.02 -9.83
C HIS A 135 22.74 -10.20 -10.67
N ASP A 136 22.67 -11.42 -10.14
CA ASP A 136 23.22 -12.64 -10.79
C ASP A 136 22.23 -13.33 -11.74
N GLY A 137 21.04 -12.75 -11.90
CA GLY A 137 19.93 -13.30 -12.69
C GLY A 137 18.84 -13.95 -11.82
N HIS A 138 19.12 -14.21 -10.54
CA HIS A 138 18.17 -14.77 -9.58
C HIS A 138 18.04 -13.94 -8.32
N THR A 139 19.16 -13.45 -7.76
CA THR A 139 19.19 -12.67 -6.53
C THR A 139 20.25 -11.58 -6.58
N THR A 140 20.16 -10.62 -5.66
CA THR A 140 21.26 -9.70 -5.38
C THR A 140 22.44 -10.44 -4.76
N VAL A 141 23.63 -10.17 -5.29
CA VAL A 141 24.92 -10.54 -4.72
C VAL A 141 25.71 -9.29 -4.37
N ALA A 142 26.57 -9.36 -3.35
CA ALA A 142 27.36 -8.22 -2.94
C ALA A 142 28.73 -8.61 -2.42
N VAL A 143 29.66 -7.67 -2.43
CA VAL A 143 30.98 -7.83 -1.81
C VAL A 143 31.22 -6.70 -0.83
N GLY A 144 31.63 -7.07 0.40
CA GLY A 144 31.86 -6.11 1.47
C GLY A 144 33.06 -6.48 2.33
N THR A 145 33.47 -5.55 3.20
CA THR A 145 34.55 -5.77 4.17
C THR A 145 34.10 -5.36 5.55
N TYR A 146 34.33 -6.25 6.51
CA TYR A 146 34.17 -5.98 7.92
C TYR A 146 35.25 -5.01 8.41
N LEU A 147 34.84 -3.87 8.97
CA LEU A 147 35.76 -2.79 9.34
C LEU A 147 36.65 -3.12 10.55
N ASP A 148 36.20 -4.02 11.42
CA ASP A 148 36.91 -4.45 12.63
C ASP A 148 38.02 -5.49 12.34
N THR A 149 37.75 -6.42 11.41
CA THR A 149 38.66 -7.53 11.09
C THR A 149 39.43 -7.32 9.79
N GLY A 150 38.95 -6.45 8.89
CA GLY A 150 39.48 -6.29 7.53
C GLY A 150 39.17 -7.45 6.59
N LYS A 151 38.45 -8.48 7.06
CA LYS A 151 38.03 -9.63 6.25
C LYS A 151 36.93 -9.20 5.29
N SER A 152 37.07 -9.65 4.04
CA SER A 152 36.08 -9.36 3.01
C SER A 152 35.20 -10.57 2.77
N VAL A 153 33.93 -10.33 2.43
CA VAL A 153 32.92 -11.37 2.26
C VAL A 153 32.19 -11.19 0.94
N TYR A 154 31.85 -12.31 0.33
CA TYR A 154 30.88 -12.39 -0.75
C TYR A 154 29.53 -12.77 -0.16
N LEU A 155 28.52 -11.95 -0.41
CA LEU A 155 27.15 -12.15 0.02
C LEU A 155 26.30 -12.66 -1.14
N HIS A 156 25.42 -13.60 -0.85
CA HIS A 156 24.44 -14.13 -1.79
C HIS A 156 23.07 -14.13 -1.16
N GLY A 157 22.05 -13.75 -1.93
CA GLY A 157 20.66 -13.75 -1.49
C GLY A 157 20.22 -12.45 -0.82
N GLU A 158 18.93 -12.40 -0.58
CA GLU A 158 18.21 -11.21 -0.10
C GLU A 158 17.41 -11.53 1.17
N ASN A 159 17.10 -10.50 1.94
CA ASN A 159 16.27 -10.62 3.15
C ASN A 159 16.77 -11.76 4.06
N HIS A 160 15.85 -12.58 4.56
CA HIS A 160 16.12 -13.71 5.44
C HIS A 160 16.93 -14.85 4.80
N LEU A 161 17.25 -14.76 3.50
CA LEU A 161 18.08 -15.73 2.76
C LEU A 161 19.50 -15.22 2.50
N ARG A 162 19.83 -14.00 2.95
CA ARG A 162 21.17 -13.44 2.75
C ARG A 162 22.19 -14.20 3.57
N GLN A 163 23.26 -14.66 2.92
CA GLN A 163 24.31 -15.45 3.54
C GLN A 163 25.69 -15.08 3.00
N ILE A 164 26.73 -15.41 3.77
CA ILE A 164 28.12 -15.34 3.31
C ILE A 164 28.39 -16.60 2.48
N ALA A 165 28.64 -16.43 1.18
CA ALA A 165 28.99 -17.54 0.29
C ALA A 165 30.51 -17.76 0.17
N ASP A 166 31.30 -16.70 0.39
CA ASP A 166 32.77 -16.81 0.38
C ASP A 166 33.42 -15.72 1.25
N THR A 167 34.69 -15.93 1.61
CA THR A 167 35.48 -15.00 2.43
C THR A 167 36.88 -14.81 1.86
N PHE A 168 37.42 -13.60 2.02
CA PHE A 168 38.72 -13.20 1.47
C PHE A 168 39.55 -12.46 2.50
N ASP A 169 40.87 -12.58 2.36
CA ASP A 169 41.85 -11.92 3.23
C ASP A 169 42.01 -10.42 2.93
N SER A 170 41.52 -9.93 1.79
CA SER A 170 41.62 -8.52 1.43
C SER A 170 40.47 -8.04 0.52
N PRO A 171 40.12 -6.73 0.57
CA PRO A 171 39.11 -6.15 -0.31
C PRO A 171 39.48 -6.24 -1.79
N ALA A 172 40.77 -6.10 -2.11
CA ALA A 172 41.26 -6.17 -3.49
C ALA A 172 41.00 -7.55 -4.11
N GLN A 173 41.30 -8.63 -3.37
CA GLN A 173 41.04 -9.99 -3.83
C GLN A 173 39.55 -10.25 -4.01
N ALA A 174 38.73 -9.77 -3.08
CA ALA A 174 37.28 -9.92 -3.12
C ALA A 174 36.69 -9.19 -4.34
N LEU A 175 37.08 -7.93 -4.57
CA LEU A 175 36.62 -7.12 -5.70
C LEU A 175 37.06 -7.68 -7.06
N THR A 176 38.30 -8.13 -7.20
CA THR A 176 38.77 -8.76 -8.44
C THR A 176 38.00 -10.06 -8.74
N THR A 177 37.67 -10.84 -7.71
CA THR A 177 36.88 -12.06 -7.87
C THR A 177 35.43 -11.72 -8.25
N PHE A 178 34.85 -10.71 -7.62
CA PHE A 178 33.49 -10.25 -7.87
C PHE A 178 33.35 -9.67 -9.29
N GLU A 179 34.25 -8.78 -9.71
CA GLU A 179 34.27 -8.16 -11.03
C GLU A 179 34.42 -9.20 -12.16
N ARG A 180 35.25 -10.24 -11.95
CA ARG A 180 35.43 -11.30 -12.93
C ARG A 180 34.13 -12.06 -13.24
N VAL A 181 33.23 -12.18 -12.26
CA VAL A 181 31.98 -12.93 -12.40
C VAL A 181 30.82 -12.02 -12.81
N HIS A 182 30.77 -10.79 -12.27
CA HIS A 182 29.60 -9.91 -12.34
C HIS A 182 29.88 -8.56 -13.00
N GLY A 183 31.03 -8.36 -13.65
CA GLY A 183 31.48 -7.06 -14.14
C GLY A 183 30.46 -6.27 -14.97
N ASP A 184 29.64 -6.96 -15.77
CA ASP A 184 28.64 -6.32 -16.64
C ASP A 184 27.45 -5.73 -15.86
N SER A 185 27.06 -6.33 -14.73
CA SER A 185 25.94 -5.89 -13.87
C SER A 185 26.39 -5.22 -12.56
N MET A 186 27.70 -5.17 -12.31
CA MET A 186 28.28 -4.60 -11.10
C MET A 186 27.95 -3.10 -10.96
N ARG A 187 27.59 -2.70 -9.75
CA ARG A 187 27.34 -1.33 -9.32
C ARG A 187 28.09 -1.06 -8.01
N PRO A 188 28.68 0.13 -7.84
CA PRO A 188 29.34 0.49 -6.60
C PRO A 188 28.34 0.67 -5.45
N GLY A 189 28.77 0.38 -4.22
CA GLY A 189 27.98 0.56 -3.00
C GLY A 189 26.98 -0.57 -2.71
N PRO A 190 26.15 -0.41 -1.66
CA PRO A 190 25.11 -1.38 -1.31
C PRO A 190 24.01 -1.44 -2.37
N ALA A 191 23.32 -2.58 -2.44
CA ALA A 191 22.14 -2.71 -3.27
C ALA A 191 20.99 -1.84 -2.75
N PRO A 192 20.02 -1.46 -3.60
CA PRO A 192 18.78 -0.85 -3.16
C PRO A 192 18.10 -1.71 -2.09
N LEU A 193 17.45 -1.05 -1.12
CA LEU A 193 16.69 -1.76 -0.09
C LEU A 193 15.53 -2.52 -0.73
N THR A 194 15.38 -3.78 -0.34
CA THR A 194 14.18 -4.57 -0.67
C THR A 194 12.96 -3.97 0.04
N ASP A 195 11.75 -4.35 -0.38
CA ASP A 195 10.53 -3.91 0.30
C ASP A 195 10.49 -4.35 1.76
N THR A 196 10.94 -5.57 2.07
CA THR A 196 11.09 -6.07 3.44
C THR A 196 12.03 -5.17 4.25
N GLU A 197 13.23 -4.87 3.74
CA GLU A 197 14.19 -4.01 4.43
C GLU A 197 13.68 -2.58 4.61
N ARG A 198 12.92 -2.06 3.63
CA ARG A 198 12.27 -0.75 3.68
C ARG A 198 11.16 -0.71 4.73
N GLN A 199 10.29 -1.71 4.76
CA GLN A 199 9.26 -1.86 5.80
C GLN A 199 9.88 -1.97 7.19
N THR A 200 10.97 -2.73 7.33
CA THR A 200 11.73 -2.83 8.59
C THR A 200 12.29 -1.46 9.01
N ALA A 201 12.82 -0.66 8.08
CA ALA A 201 13.32 0.68 8.37
C ALA A 201 12.19 1.67 8.77
N GLN A 202 11.04 1.59 8.12
CA GLN A 202 9.87 2.43 8.42
C GLN A 202 9.32 2.14 9.82
N ALA A 203 9.19 0.86 10.18
CA ALA A 203 8.66 0.46 11.49
C ALA A 203 9.54 0.90 12.67
N ARG A 204 10.83 1.20 12.44
CA ARG A 204 11.71 1.78 13.46
C ARG A 204 11.49 3.29 13.67
N THR A 205 10.99 3.99 12.65
CA THR A 205 10.91 5.45 12.64
C THR A 205 9.52 5.95 13.10
N PHE A 206 8.49 5.12 13.00
CA PHE A 206 7.10 5.55 13.15
C PHE A 206 6.48 5.14 14.50
N LEU A 207 6.85 5.84 15.57
CA LEU A 207 6.06 5.90 16.80
C LEU A 207 5.70 7.36 17.10
N GLY A 208 4.72 7.87 16.38
CA GLY A 208 4.02 9.10 16.75
C GLY A 208 3.33 8.91 18.10
N THR A 209 3.39 9.95 18.93
CA THR A 209 2.90 10.05 20.31
C THR A 209 1.64 9.22 20.59
N PRO A 210 1.64 8.31 21.59
CA PRO A 210 0.40 7.70 22.04
C PRO A 210 -0.54 8.80 22.55
N ASP A 211 -1.77 8.77 22.08
CA ASP A 211 -2.86 9.61 22.56
C ASP A 211 -2.98 9.38 24.07
N THR A 212 -2.51 10.34 24.88
CA THR A 212 -2.68 10.35 26.33
C THR A 212 -4.15 10.67 26.64
N GLY A 213 -5.04 9.74 26.28
CA GLY A 213 -6.41 9.70 26.75
C GLY A 213 -6.44 8.99 28.10
N THR A 214 -6.44 9.77 29.17
CA THR A 214 -6.72 9.33 30.53
C THR A 214 -7.85 8.29 30.55
N GLU A 215 -7.56 7.11 31.12
CA GLU A 215 -8.56 6.08 31.40
C GLU A 215 -9.75 6.69 32.17
N SER A 216 -10.90 6.66 31.53
CA SER A 216 -12.20 6.70 32.19
C SER A 216 -13.02 5.55 31.57
N PRO A 217 -13.63 4.66 32.37
CA PRO A 217 -14.12 3.38 31.89
C PRO A 217 -15.32 3.56 30.96
N ALA A 218 -15.07 3.49 29.66
CA ALA A 218 -16.10 3.45 28.63
C ALA A 218 -16.13 2.04 28.01
N ALA A 219 -17.35 1.53 27.84
CA ALA A 219 -17.66 0.19 27.40
C ALA A 219 -16.84 -0.29 26.21
N GLN A 220 -16.49 -1.58 26.25
CA GLN A 220 -15.90 -2.37 25.17
C GLN A 220 -16.50 -1.96 23.81
N PRO A 221 -15.69 -1.45 22.86
CA PRO A 221 -16.15 -1.23 21.50
C PRO A 221 -16.49 -2.61 20.91
N GLU A 222 -17.67 -2.72 20.30
CA GLU A 222 -18.01 -3.87 19.45
C GLU A 222 -16.86 -4.15 18.47
N PRO A 223 -16.61 -5.43 18.13
CA PRO A 223 -15.63 -5.76 17.09
C PRO A 223 -15.96 -4.96 15.83
N ALA A 224 -14.94 -4.26 15.31
CA ALA A 224 -15.07 -3.57 14.03
C ALA A 224 -15.51 -4.60 12.99
N PRO A 225 -16.56 -4.32 12.21
CA PRO A 225 -17.11 -5.30 11.30
C PRO A 225 -16.07 -5.67 10.24
N GLU A 226 -15.94 -6.98 9.97
CA GLU A 226 -14.95 -7.54 9.05
C GLU A 226 -15.08 -6.92 7.65
N PRO A 227 -13.98 -6.58 6.96
CA PRO A 227 -14.02 -6.07 5.59
C PRO A 227 -14.80 -7.02 4.65
N GLU A 228 -15.70 -6.47 3.85
CA GLU A 228 -16.51 -7.20 2.88
C GLU A 228 -15.80 -7.25 1.53
N VAL A 229 -15.71 -8.45 0.93
CA VAL A 229 -15.24 -8.61 -0.46
C VAL A 229 -16.40 -8.26 -1.40
N VAL A 230 -16.20 -7.25 -2.24
CA VAL A 230 -17.20 -6.74 -3.18
C VAL A 230 -16.60 -6.62 -4.59
N PRO A 231 -17.42 -6.49 -5.64
CA PRO A 231 -16.91 -6.12 -6.97
C PRO A 231 -16.09 -4.82 -6.94
N ALA A 232 -15.09 -4.68 -7.81
CA ALA A 232 -14.19 -3.53 -7.80
C ALA A 232 -14.91 -2.18 -7.90
N TYR A 233 -15.96 -2.07 -8.72
CA TYR A 233 -16.79 -0.85 -8.84
C TYR A 233 -17.52 -0.47 -7.54
N ALA A 234 -17.63 -1.41 -6.61
CA ALA A 234 -18.30 -1.28 -5.33
C ALA A 234 -17.29 -1.15 -4.16
N ALA A 235 -16.00 -1.32 -4.39
CA ALA A 235 -14.98 -1.24 -3.35
C ALA A 235 -14.81 0.18 -2.79
N ASP A 236 -14.15 0.29 -1.65
CA ASP A 236 -13.83 1.58 -1.05
C ASP A 236 -12.78 2.33 -1.87
N PRO A 237 -12.75 3.67 -1.80
CA PRO A 237 -11.73 4.47 -2.47
C PRO A 237 -10.30 4.16 -1.99
N GLY A 238 -10.14 3.68 -0.76
CA GLY A 238 -8.82 3.45 -0.17
C GLY A 238 -8.05 4.75 0.05
N ASP A 239 -6.73 4.63 0.20
CA ASP A 239 -5.83 5.78 0.30
C ASP A 239 -5.22 6.06 -1.08
N HIS A 240 -5.79 7.07 -1.76
CA HIS A 240 -5.36 7.49 -3.10
C HIS A 240 -3.93 8.04 -3.12
N ASP A 241 -3.48 8.64 -2.03
CA ASP A 241 -2.13 9.20 -1.98
C ASP A 241 -1.12 8.08 -1.77
N ALA A 242 -1.41 7.11 -0.90
CA ALA A 242 -0.60 5.90 -0.77
C ALA A 242 -0.54 5.12 -2.09
N LEU A 243 -1.66 5.01 -2.82
CA LEU A 243 -1.71 4.38 -4.14
C LEU A 243 -0.79 5.08 -5.15
N LEU A 244 -0.81 6.42 -5.19
CA LEU A 244 0.10 7.19 -6.05
C LEU A 244 1.56 7.01 -5.63
N GLU A 245 1.87 7.06 -4.32
CA GLU A 245 3.24 6.86 -3.85
C GLU A 245 3.77 5.46 -4.14
N GLU A 246 2.93 4.43 -4.02
CA GLU A 246 3.28 3.04 -4.38
C GLU A 246 3.66 2.95 -5.85
N PHE A 247 2.83 3.51 -6.73
CA PHE A 247 3.12 3.60 -8.16
C PHE A 247 4.45 4.33 -8.42
N LEU A 248 4.65 5.53 -7.86
CA LEU A 248 5.89 6.29 -8.09
C LEU A 248 7.13 5.59 -7.53
N THR A 249 6.98 4.79 -6.48
CA THR A 249 8.07 4.00 -5.90
C THR A 249 8.42 2.81 -6.78
N ALA A 250 7.43 2.17 -7.40
CA ALA A 250 7.63 1.05 -8.30
C ALA A 250 8.17 1.48 -9.68
N HIS A 251 7.81 2.67 -10.15
CA HIS A 251 8.10 3.14 -11.51
C HIS A 251 9.07 4.33 -11.52
N GLY A 252 10.37 4.03 -11.52
CA GLY A 252 11.46 5.02 -11.46
C GLY A 252 11.52 6.02 -12.63
N GLU A 253 10.79 5.76 -13.70
CA GLU A 253 10.64 6.64 -14.86
C GLU A 253 9.71 7.84 -14.57
N TRP A 254 9.03 7.86 -13.41
CA TRP A 254 8.16 8.94 -13.01
C TRP A 254 8.81 9.84 -11.98
N GLN A 255 8.74 11.15 -12.23
CA GLN A 255 9.22 12.17 -11.31
C GLN A 255 8.05 12.87 -10.61
N LYS A 256 8.11 12.87 -9.28
CA LYS A 256 7.15 13.55 -8.41
C LYS A 256 7.51 15.02 -8.22
N TRP A 257 6.52 15.88 -8.39
CA TRP A 257 6.58 17.31 -8.14
C TRP A 257 5.39 17.73 -7.29
N ARG A 258 5.61 18.51 -6.24
CA ARG A 258 4.54 19.10 -5.44
C ARG A 258 4.48 20.61 -5.61
N THR A 259 3.28 21.15 -5.61
CA THR A 259 3.06 22.60 -5.60
C THR A 259 3.45 23.18 -4.23
N TRP A 260 3.70 24.49 -4.18
CA TRP A 260 4.08 25.17 -2.93
C TRP A 260 3.07 25.00 -1.79
N SER A 261 1.78 24.88 -2.12
CA SER A 261 0.72 24.70 -1.13
C SER A 261 0.55 23.25 -0.68
N ASP A 262 1.27 22.30 -1.27
CA ASP A 262 1.16 20.85 -1.02
C ASP A 262 -0.21 20.23 -1.34
N ASP A 263 -1.17 21.02 -1.85
CA ASP A 263 -2.53 20.60 -2.22
C ASP A 263 -2.60 19.78 -3.52
N THR A 264 -1.49 19.71 -4.29
CA THR A 264 -1.48 18.96 -5.55
C THR A 264 -0.13 18.31 -5.82
N THR A 265 -0.16 17.01 -6.07
CA THR A 265 0.97 16.24 -6.58
C THR A 265 0.86 16.09 -8.09
N HIS A 266 1.95 16.39 -8.79
CA HIS A 266 2.13 16.08 -10.20
C HIS A 266 3.17 14.98 -10.33
N ALA A 267 2.85 13.90 -11.04
CA ALA A 267 3.83 12.93 -11.50
C ALA A 267 4.03 13.09 -13.00
N ILE A 268 5.29 13.16 -13.43
CA ILE A 268 5.65 13.37 -14.83
C ILE A 268 6.55 12.23 -15.26
N HIS A 269 6.14 11.48 -16.27
CA HIS A 269 6.94 10.44 -16.89
C HIS A 269 8.19 11.04 -17.56
N GLU A 270 9.30 10.28 -17.66
CA GLU A 270 10.59 10.75 -18.19
C GLU A 270 10.49 11.31 -19.61
N SER A 271 9.54 10.79 -20.41
CA SER A 271 9.23 11.28 -21.76
C SER A 271 8.68 12.71 -21.78
N GLN A 272 8.23 13.21 -20.62
CA GLN A 272 7.52 14.48 -20.41
C GLN A 272 6.18 14.61 -21.16
N THR A 273 5.75 13.53 -21.81
CA THR A 273 4.53 13.44 -22.60
C THR A 273 3.40 12.70 -21.89
N LEU A 274 3.60 12.24 -20.66
CA LEU A 274 2.57 11.64 -19.82
C LEU A 274 2.65 12.22 -18.41
N ARG A 275 1.49 12.61 -17.86
CA ARG A 275 1.39 13.28 -16.55
C ARG A 275 0.20 12.78 -15.77
N ILE A 276 0.38 12.63 -14.46
CA ILE A 276 -0.67 12.42 -13.47
C ILE A 276 -0.71 13.68 -12.60
N GLU A 277 -1.90 14.19 -12.34
CA GLU A 277 -2.18 15.25 -11.39
C GLU A 277 -3.16 14.70 -10.36
N ARG A 278 -2.80 14.85 -9.09
CA ARG A 278 -3.55 14.41 -7.93
C ARG A 278 -3.80 15.62 -7.05
N VAL A 279 -5.05 16.04 -6.94
CA VAL A 279 -5.48 17.11 -6.04
C VAL A 279 -5.83 16.49 -4.69
N HIS A 280 -5.07 16.84 -3.66
CA HIS A 280 -5.30 16.38 -2.29
C HIS A 280 -6.54 17.08 -1.71
N GLU A 281 -7.32 16.37 -0.90
CA GLU A 281 -8.51 16.91 -0.22
C GLU A 281 -9.59 17.53 -1.14
N ALA A 282 -9.70 17.07 -2.38
CA ALA A 282 -10.76 17.50 -3.30
C ALA A 282 -12.16 17.19 -2.73
N ASP A 283 -13.19 17.98 -3.10
CA ASP A 283 -14.57 17.59 -2.80
C ASP A 283 -14.83 16.20 -3.40
N PRO A 284 -15.48 15.26 -2.68
CA PRO A 284 -15.71 13.89 -3.16
C PRO A 284 -16.35 13.77 -4.55
N ARG A 285 -17.07 14.80 -5.01
CA ARG A 285 -17.71 14.84 -6.34
C ARG A 285 -16.90 15.58 -7.40
N GLU A 286 -15.86 16.29 -7.00
CA GLU A 286 -14.98 17.01 -7.91
C GLU A 286 -13.89 16.09 -8.45
N THR A 287 -13.23 16.56 -9.51
CA THR A 287 -12.09 15.85 -10.09
C THR A 287 -10.92 15.93 -9.14
N SER A 288 -10.42 14.78 -8.73
CA SER A 288 -9.28 14.68 -7.82
C SER A 288 -8.07 13.99 -8.45
N TRP A 289 -8.28 13.31 -9.60
CA TRP A 289 -7.25 12.76 -10.45
C TRP A 289 -7.39 13.27 -11.89
N THR A 290 -6.28 13.64 -12.51
CA THR A 290 -6.18 13.84 -13.96
C THR A 290 -4.97 13.09 -14.50
N VAL A 291 -5.18 12.17 -15.42
CA VAL A 291 -4.11 11.55 -16.22
C VAL A 291 -4.19 12.13 -17.63
N ALA A 292 -3.08 12.60 -18.16
CA ALA A 292 -3.05 13.20 -19.49
C ALA A 292 -1.77 12.86 -20.25
N ALA A 293 -1.94 12.52 -21.53
CA ALA A 293 -0.83 12.41 -22.46
C ALA A 293 -0.79 13.58 -23.44
N TYR A 294 0.38 13.83 -24.00
CA TYR A 294 0.69 14.95 -24.87
C TYR A 294 1.48 14.45 -26.08
N GLU A 295 1.29 15.05 -27.24
CA GLU A 295 2.09 14.71 -28.42
C GLU A 295 3.56 15.13 -28.26
N THR A 296 3.78 16.28 -27.62
CA THR A 296 5.10 16.77 -27.23
C THR A 296 5.00 17.39 -25.83
N PRO A 297 6.11 17.63 -25.12
CA PRO A 297 6.08 18.21 -23.77
C PRO A 297 5.39 19.58 -23.65
N VAL A 298 5.19 20.27 -24.79
CA VAL A 298 4.56 21.60 -24.90
C VAL A 298 3.30 21.62 -25.77
N SER A 299 2.87 20.47 -26.30
CA SER A 299 1.62 20.38 -27.08
C SER A 299 0.39 20.49 -26.17
N GLU A 300 -0.78 20.67 -26.78
CA GLU A 300 -2.05 20.42 -26.10
C GLU A 300 -2.20 18.94 -25.72
N ARG A 301 -3.13 18.64 -24.80
CA ARG A 301 -3.42 17.27 -24.36
C ARG A 301 -3.91 16.45 -25.55
N MET A 302 -3.22 15.34 -25.84
CA MET A 302 -3.62 14.36 -26.85
C MET A 302 -4.84 13.59 -26.36
N TRP A 303 -4.77 13.09 -25.13
CA TRP A 303 -5.90 12.50 -24.43
C TRP A 303 -5.78 12.79 -22.94
N HIS A 304 -6.92 12.74 -22.25
CA HIS A 304 -6.97 12.76 -20.80
C HIS A 304 -8.04 11.83 -20.26
N LEU A 305 -7.87 11.49 -18.99
CA LEU A 305 -8.83 10.81 -18.15
C LEU A 305 -8.87 11.50 -16.79
N THR A 306 -10.06 11.70 -16.24
CA THR A 306 -10.22 12.25 -14.89
C THR A 306 -11.02 11.30 -14.00
N ALA A 307 -10.75 11.32 -12.69
CA ALA A 307 -11.50 10.54 -11.70
C ALA A 307 -11.88 11.38 -10.48
N THR A 308 -12.99 11.03 -9.83
CA THR A 308 -13.42 11.60 -8.55
C THR A 308 -12.65 11.01 -7.37
N ASP A 309 -12.65 11.69 -6.23
CA ASP A 309 -11.93 11.26 -5.02
C ASP A 309 -12.50 9.99 -4.38
N THR A 310 -13.71 9.61 -4.78
CA THR A 310 -14.39 8.39 -4.35
C THR A 310 -14.18 7.21 -5.30
N ALA A 311 -13.37 7.36 -6.35
CA ALA A 311 -13.06 6.27 -7.27
C ALA A 311 -12.42 5.09 -6.50
N PRO A 312 -12.89 3.84 -6.68
CA PRO A 312 -12.41 2.70 -5.91
C PRO A 312 -10.92 2.44 -6.13
N ALA A 313 -10.20 2.10 -5.06
CA ALA A 313 -8.78 1.75 -5.10
C ALA A 313 -8.41 0.74 -6.21
N PRO A 314 -9.11 -0.41 -6.38
CA PRO A 314 -8.75 -1.37 -7.42
C PRO A 314 -8.88 -0.79 -8.84
N VAL A 315 -9.86 0.07 -9.09
CA VAL A 315 -10.07 0.70 -10.41
C VAL A 315 -8.97 1.73 -10.71
N LEU A 316 -8.56 2.51 -9.71
CA LEU A 316 -7.43 3.43 -9.86
C LEU A 316 -6.09 2.67 -9.98
N LYS A 317 -5.93 1.55 -9.29
CA LYS A 317 -4.76 0.69 -9.46
C LYS A 317 -4.66 0.17 -10.88
N ALA A 318 -5.77 -0.36 -11.43
CA ALA A 318 -5.84 -0.80 -12.82
C ALA A 318 -5.52 0.33 -13.82
N LEU A 319 -5.96 1.56 -13.54
CA LEU A 319 -5.55 2.74 -14.33
C LEU A 319 -4.03 2.92 -14.30
N LEU A 320 -3.42 2.93 -13.11
CA LEU A 320 -1.99 3.17 -12.94
C LEU A 320 -1.12 2.05 -13.52
N ASP A 321 -1.49 0.78 -13.29
CA ASP A 321 -0.78 -0.41 -13.80
C ASP A 321 -0.67 -0.39 -15.33
N GLN A 322 -1.65 0.20 -16.04
CA GLN A 322 -1.56 0.34 -17.49
C GLN A 322 -0.57 1.42 -17.94
N LEU A 323 -0.41 2.51 -17.16
CA LEU A 323 0.44 3.64 -17.56
C LEU A 323 1.92 3.28 -17.69
N ASP A 324 2.35 2.16 -17.09
CA ASP A 324 3.70 1.62 -17.18
C ASP A 324 4.02 0.96 -18.54
N ASP A 325 3.00 0.51 -19.28
CA ASP A 325 3.20 -0.16 -20.57
C ASP A 325 3.47 0.86 -21.69
N THR A 326 4.72 1.35 -21.79
CA THR A 326 5.13 2.41 -22.72
C THR A 326 4.94 2.08 -24.20
N ASP A 327 5.04 0.80 -24.57
CA ASP A 327 4.82 0.30 -25.94
C ASP A 327 3.36 0.49 -26.39
N THR A 328 2.43 0.64 -25.45
CA THR A 328 1.01 0.82 -25.71
C THR A 328 0.65 2.26 -26.09
N TRP A 329 1.49 3.24 -25.73
CA TRP A 329 1.18 4.68 -25.86
C TRP A 329 1.79 5.34 -27.11
N GLU A 330 2.84 4.77 -27.70
CA GLU A 330 3.53 5.35 -28.87
C GLU A 330 2.69 5.33 -30.15
N THR A 331 1.64 4.51 -30.22
CA THR A 331 0.91 4.24 -31.48
C THR A 331 -0.41 5.01 -31.64
N VAL A 332 -0.86 5.79 -30.65
CA VAL A 332 -2.24 6.33 -30.62
C VAL A 332 -2.28 7.86 -30.85
N ALA A 333 -1.42 8.39 -31.72
CA ALA A 333 -1.60 9.75 -32.21
C ALA A 333 -2.82 9.82 -33.16
N GLY A 334 -3.97 10.30 -32.66
CA GLY A 334 -5.03 10.90 -33.47
C GLY A 334 -5.88 9.97 -34.35
N SER A 335 -5.91 8.66 -34.10
CA SER A 335 -6.85 7.79 -34.82
C SER A 335 -8.28 7.96 -34.28
N PRO A 336 -9.28 8.30 -35.11
CA PRO A 336 -10.65 8.45 -34.65
C PRO A 336 -11.20 7.13 -34.09
N ILE A 337 -12.05 7.21 -33.05
CA ILE A 337 -12.74 6.04 -32.50
C ILE A 337 -13.52 5.34 -33.62
N THR A 338 -13.32 4.03 -33.73
CA THR A 338 -14.05 3.16 -34.66
C THR A 338 -14.95 2.20 -33.88
N ASP A 339 -15.90 1.55 -34.55
CA ASP A 339 -16.71 0.49 -33.94
C ASP A 339 -15.84 -0.64 -33.37
N LYS A 340 -14.67 -0.90 -33.98
CA LYS A 340 -13.68 -1.84 -33.46
C LYS A 340 -13.12 -1.38 -32.12
N THR A 341 -12.77 -0.09 -32.00
CA THR A 341 -12.28 0.53 -30.76
C THR A 341 -13.32 0.40 -29.65
N VAL A 342 -14.59 0.70 -29.94
CA VAL A 342 -15.69 0.57 -28.97
C VAL A 342 -15.86 -0.89 -28.55
N THR A 343 -15.89 -1.81 -29.52
CA THR A 343 -16.03 -3.24 -29.26
C THR A 343 -14.88 -3.80 -28.42
N GLU A 344 -13.65 -3.36 -28.65
CA GLU A 344 -12.46 -3.76 -27.89
C GLU A 344 -12.49 -3.22 -26.46
N ALA A 345 -12.83 -1.94 -26.31
CA ALA A 345 -12.94 -1.28 -25.02
C ALA A 345 -14.06 -1.86 -24.14
N THR A 346 -15.11 -2.45 -24.71
CA THR A 346 -16.28 -2.94 -23.93
C THR A 346 -16.49 -4.45 -24.02
N ARG A 347 -15.55 -5.18 -24.61
CA ARG A 347 -15.61 -6.65 -24.67
C ARG A 347 -15.72 -7.27 -23.28
N PRO A 348 -14.92 -6.86 -22.27
CA PRO A 348 -15.02 -7.48 -20.94
C PRO A 348 -16.41 -7.34 -20.30
N LEU A 349 -17.07 -6.20 -20.47
CA LEU A 349 -18.44 -5.97 -19.96
C LEU A 349 -19.45 -6.92 -20.65
N THR A 350 -19.30 -7.08 -21.97
CA THR A 350 -20.17 -7.95 -22.75
C THR A 350 -19.98 -9.42 -22.35
N ASP A 351 -18.74 -9.84 -22.18
CA ASP A 351 -18.37 -11.20 -21.77
C ASP A 351 -18.86 -11.51 -20.34
N ALA A 352 -18.83 -10.52 -19.45
CA ALA A 352 -19.41 -10.59 -18.10
C ALA A 352 -20.96 -10.48 -18.07
N GLY A 353 -21.62 -10.37 -19.23
CA GLY A 353 -23.07 -10.38 -19.34
C GLY A 353 -23.76 -9.08 -18.95
N TRP A 354 -23.06 -7.94 -19.02
CA TRP A 354 -23.67 -6.63 -18.76
C TRP A 354 -24.69 -6.29 -19.85
N ASN A 355 -25.75 -5.58 -19.46
CA ASN A 355 -26.82 -5.20 -20.36
C ASN A 355 -26.35 -4.10 -21.31
N HIS A 356 -26.37 -4.39 -22.61
CA HIS A 356 -26.03 -3.42 -23.65
C HIS A 356 -27.31 -2.73 -24.18
N THR A 357 -27.32 -1.40 -24.15
CA THR A 357 -28.42 -0.57 -24.65
C THR A 357 -27.91 0.59 -25.50
N VAL A 358 -28.70 0.97 -26.50
CA VAL A 358 -28.43 2.13 -27.37
C VAL A 358 -29.60 3.09 -27.24
N ASP A 359 -29.34 4.32 -26.79
CA ASP A 359 -30.33 5.37 -26.60
C ASP A 359 -29.84 6.69 -27.25
N GLY A 360 -30.30 6.91 -28.48
CA GLY A 360 -29.91 8.09 -29.27
C GLY A 360 -28.41 8.16 -29.51
N ARG A 361 -27.75 9.14 -28.86
CA ARG A 361 -26.28 9.34 -28.95
C ARG A 361 -25.48 8.47 -27.97
N TRP A 362 -26.16 7.81 -27.02
CA TRP A 362 -25.51 7.09 -25.94
C TRP A 362 -25.54 5.59 -26.20
N ILE A 363 -24.40 4.93 -25.99
CA ILE A 363 -24.32 3.48 -25.90
C ILE A 363 -23.93 3.15 -24.48
N ARG A 364 -24.65 2.25 -23.81
CA ARG A 364 -24.47 1.94 -22.40
C ARG A 364 -24.32 0.44 -22.17
N TRP A 365 -23.42 0.10 -21.27
CA TRP A 365 -23.27 -1.22 -20.66
C TRP A 365 -23.53 -1.06 -19.17
N GLU A 366 -24.52 -1.76 -18.63
CA GLU A 366 -24.89 -1.65 -17.21
C GLU A 366 -24.93 -3.03 -16.55
N THR A 367 -24.61 -3.07 -15.26
CA THR A 367 -24.87 -4.27 -14.45
C THR A 367 -26.36 -4.63 -14.50
N PRO A 368 -26.73 -5.90 -14.29
CA PRO A 368 -28.14 -6.29 -14.16
C PRO A 368 -28.92 -5.47 -13.12
N GLN A 369 -28.22 -5.01 -12.07
CA GLN A 369 -28.75 -4.20 -10.98
C GLN A 369 -28.82 -2.70 -11.32
N LYS A 370 -28.17 -2.25 -12.41
CA LYS A 370 -28.08 -0.84 -12.84
C LYS A 370 -27.46 0.08 -11.80
N ASP A 371 -26.55 -0.46 -11.01
CA ASP A 371 -25.80 0.26 -9.98
C ASP A 371 -24.37 0.61 -10.41
N ALA A 372 -23.93 0.12 -11.57
CA ALA A 372 -22.71 0.53 -12.24
C ALA A 372 -22.85 0.43 -13.76
N GLY A 373 -22.06 1.22 -14.47
CA GLY A 373 -22.16 1.30 -15.92
C GLY A 373 -20.96 1.93 -16.60
N VAL A 374 -20.89 1.71 -17.90
CA VAL A 374 -20.02 2.42 -18.84
C VAL A 374 -20.90 3.02 -19.92
N GLN A 375 -20.71 4.30 -20.19
CA GLN A 375 -21.42 5.05 -21.22
C GLN A 375 -20.43 5.57 -22.26
N PHE A 376 -20.70 5.29 -23.52
CA PHE A 376 -20.05 5.88 -24.68
C PHE A 376 -20.95 6.94 -25.32
N ASP A 377 -20.36 8.09 -25.65
CA ASP A 377 -21.02 9.21 -26.29
C ASP A 377 -20.61 9.34 -27.76
N ALA A 378 -21.47 8.86 -28.66
CA ALA A 378 -21.21 8.95 -30.10
C ALA A 378 -21.12 10.40 -30.61
N PHE A 379 -21.78 11.35 -29.95
CA PHE A 379 -21.69 12.76 -30.34
C PHE A 379 -20.37 13.39 -29.86
N ALA A 380 -19.93 13.12 -28.63
CA ALA A 380 -18.64 13.63 -28.15
C ALA A 380 -17.48 13.03 -28.97
N ALA A 381 -17.57 11.74 -29.33
CA ALA A 381 -16.59 11.09 -30.21
C ALA A 381 -16.46 11.75 -31.59
N GLN A 382 -17.55 12.31 -32.12
CA GLN A 382 -17.55 13.03 -33.40
C GLN A 382 -17.15 14.50 -33.28
N ASN A 383 -17.03 15.03 -32.06
CA ASN A 383 -16.73 16.43 -31.77
C ASN A 383 -15.57 16.54 -30.76
N PRO A 384 -14.34 16.10 -31.12
CA PRO A 384 -13.21 15.92 -30.18
C PRO A 384 -12.65 17.20 -29.53
N GLY A 385 -13.19 18.39 -29.84
CA GLY A 385 -12.86 19.66 -29.18
C GLY A 385 -13.91 20.15 -28.18
N HIS A 386 -14.99 19.41 -27.96
CA HIS A 386 -16.00 19.76 -26.96
C HIS A 386 -15.59 19.24 -25.58
N TYR A 387 -15.88 20.01 -24.52
CA TYR A 387 -15.62 19.65 -23.11
C TYR A 387 -16.41 18.43 -22.59
N LEU A 388 -17.08 17.68 -23.47
CA LEU A 388 -17.88 16.53 -23.07
C LEU A 388 -16.99 15.28 -23.01
N PRO A 389 -17.11 14.47 -21.94
CA PRO A 389 -16.43 13.19 -21.89
C PRO A 389 -16.99 12.26 -22.97
N THR A 390 -16.10 11.54 -23.66
CA THR A 390 -16.51 10.53 -24.64
C THR A 390 -16.88 9.21 -23.96
N TRP A 391 -16.20 8.92 -22.85
CA TRP A 391 -16.46 7.75 -22.01
C TRP A 391 -16.76 8.20 -20.59
N THR A 392 -17.80 7.63 -19.99
CA THR A 392 -18.11 7.77 -18.57
C THR A 392 -18.23 6.40 -17.94
N LEU A 393 -17.32 6.06 -17.05
CA LEU A 393 -17.38 4.88 -16.19
C LEU A 393 -17.90 5.35 -14.83
N TRP A 394 -18.86 4.64 -14.24
CA TRP A 394 -19.51 5.10 -13.03
C TRP A 394 -20.07 3.95 -12.19
N ALA A 395 -20.24 4.20 -10.90
CA ALA A 395 -21.15 3.46 -10.04
C ALA A 395 -22.00 4.42 -9.20
N GLY A 396 -23.20 3.99 -8.80
CA GLY A 396 -24.16 4.79 -8.04
C GLY A 396 -25.60 4.59 -8.50
N GLN A 397 -26.48 5.52 -8.15
CA GLN A 397 -27.91 5.40 -8.47
C GLN A 397 -28.25 5.75 -9.93
N ASN A 398 -27.46 6.63 -10.54
CA ASN A 398 -27.65 7.11 -11.92
C ASN A 398 -26.31 7.70 -12.42
N PRO A 399 -25.93 7.53 -13.70
CA PRO A 399 -24.79 8.23 -14.31
C PRO A 399 -24.78 9.76 -14.13
N ASP A 400 -25.94 10.42 -13.99
CA ASP A 400 -26.02 11.87 -13.75
C ASP A 400 -25.64 12.28 -12.32
N ARG A 401 -25.67 11.32 -11.37
CA ARG A 401 -25.31 11.52 -9.96
C ARG A 401 -24.58 10.29 -9.43
N PRO A 402 -23.37 10.04 -9.95
CA PRO A 402 -22.62 8.87 -9.58
C PRO A 402 -22.04 9.03 -8.16
N THR A 403 -21.82 7.90 -7.48
CA THR A 403 -21.04 7.85 -6.24
C THR A 403 -19.57 8.14 -6.55
N TRP A 404 -19.08 7.63 -7.67
CA TRP A 404 -17.78 7.94 -8.25
C TRP A 404 -17.86 7.87 -9.77
N ALA A 405 -17.03 8.65 -10.47
CA ALA A 405 -16.96 8.60 -11.92
C ALA A 405 -15.54 8.74 -12.44
N ILE A 406 -15.29 8.07 -13.57
CA ILE A 406 -14.13 8.27 -14.42
C ILE A 406 -14.60 8.78 -15.78
N HIS A 407 -14.00 9.86 -16.24
CA HIS A 407 -14.32 10.51 -17.51
C HIS A 407 -13.12 10.45 -18.45
N ALA A 408 -13.30 9.88 -19.63
CA ALA A 408 -12.24 9.77 -20.62
C ALA A 408 -12.55 10.56 -21.90
N SER A 409 -11.51 11.20 -22.45
CA SER A 409 -11.56 11.93 -23.71
C SER A 409 -11.66 11.00 -24.93
N THR A 410 -11.92 11.57 -26.10
CA THR A 410 -12.10 10.85 -27.38
C THR A 410 -10.89 10.00 -27.78
N TYR A 411 -9.68 10.45 -27.50
CA TYR A 411 -8.46 9.75 -27.92
C TYR A 411 -7.87 8.86 -26.82
N THR A 412 -8.63 8.60 -25.76
CA THR A 412 -8.20 7.66 -24.71
C THR A 412 -7.98 6.27 -25.32
N PRO A 413 -6.82 5.63 -25.11
CA PRO A 413 -6.51 4.37 -25.77
C PRO A 413 -7.46 3.23 -25.43
N ALA A 414 -7.76 2.39 -26.43
CA ALA A 414 -8.71 1.28 -26.27
C ALA A 414 -8.20 0.24 -25.28
N ALA A 415 -6.90 -0.04 -25.24
CA ALA A 415 -6.29 -0.96 -24.30
C ALA A 415 -6.52 -0.51 -22.85
N LEU A 416 -6.30 0.78 -22.57
CA LEU A 416 -6.57 1.38 -21.26
C LEU A 416 -8.05 1.22 -20.86
N LEU A 417 -8.96 1.58 -21.77
CA LEU A 417 -10.40 1.43 -21.53
C LEU A 417 -10.78 -0.04 -21.33
N SER A 418 -10.24 -0.95 -22.14
CA SER A 418 -10.48 -2.39 -22.03
C SER A 418 -10.02 -2.93 -20.68
N HIS A 419 -8.84 -2.53 -20.21
CA HIS A 419 -8.33 -2.91 -18.90
C HIS A 419 -9.23 -2.40 -17.76
N LEU A 420 -9.62 -1.12 -17.80
CA LEU A 420 -10.54 -0.54 -16.81
C LEU A 420 -11.91 -1.23 -16.81
N THR A 421 -12.46 -1.53 -17.99
CA THR A 421 -13.73 -2.25 -18.06
C THR A 421 -13.62 -3.71 -17.63
N GLY A 422 -12.45 -4.35 -17.82
CA GLY A 422 -12.14 -5.66 -17.26
C GLY A 422 -12.16 -5.63 -15.73
N GLU A 423 -11.50 -4.63 -15.13
CA GLU A 423 -11.52 -4.46 -13.68
C GLU A 423 -12.94 -4.19 -13.15
N LEU A 424 -13.77 -3.41 -13.86
CA LEU A 424 -15.18 -3.24 -13.50
C LEU A 424 -15.99 -4.53 -13.63
N ALA A 425 -15.71 -5.36 -14.64
CA ALA A 425 -16.47 -6.57 -14.92
C ALA A 425 -16.18 -7.70 -13.92
N GLU A 426 -14.90 -7.92 -13.62
CA GLU A 426 -14.42 -9.13 -12.93
C GLU A 426 -13.59 -8.83 -11.67
N GLY A 427 -13.13 -7.59 -11.52
CA GLY A 427 -12.30 -7.18 -10.40
C GLY A 427 -13.03 -7.27 -9.06
N ILE A 428 -12.25 -7.44 -8.00
CA ILE A 428 -12.73 -7.49 -6.63
C ILE A 428 -11.95 -6.50 -5.77
N GLY A 429 -12.61 -5.98 -4.75
CA GLY A 429 -11.97 -5.11 -3.76
C GLY A 429 -12.63 -5.25 -2.39
N MET A 430 -12.09 -4.48 -1.45
CA MET A 430 -12.57 -4.47 -0.08
C MET A 430 -13.49 -3.27 0.15
N ARG A 431 -14.58 -3.50 0.88
CA ARG A 431 -15.47 -2.47 1.38
C ARG A 431 -15.57 -2.59 2.89
N GLN A 432 -15.42 -1.48 3.60
CA GLN A 432 -15.73 -1.42 5.01
C GLN A 432 -17.25 -1.43 5.19
N PRO A 433 -17.80 -2.37 5.97
CA PRO A 433 -19.22 -2.35 6.30
C PRO A 433 -19.58 -1.04 7.00
N THR A 434 -20.19 -0.12 6.24
CA THR A 434 -20.82 1.06 6.81
C THR A 434 -21.83 0.63 7.87
N LYS A 435 -21.66 1.11 9.11
CA LYS A 435 -22.73 1.03 10.12
C LYS A 435 -23.93 1.73 9.51
N ARG A 436 -24.92 0.95 9.05
CA ARG A 436 -26.25 1.46 8.74
C ARG A 436 -26.79 2.06 10.03
N VAL A 437 -26.60 3.35 10.23
CA VAL A 437 -27.50 4.12 11.07
C VAL A 437 -28.82 4.07 10.30
N THR A 438 -29.69 3.14 10.68
CA THR A 438 -31.11 3.25 10.39
C THR A 438 -31.56 4.55 11.03
N GLN A 439 -31.46 5.64 10.29
CA GLN A 439 -32.27 6.81 10.55
C GLN A 439 -33.71 6.34 10.30
N SER A 440 -34.32 5.80 11.34
CA SER A 440 -35.76 5.70 11.43
C SER A 440 -36.30 7.07 11.07
N ALA A 441 -36.99 7.14 9.93
CA ALA A 441 -37.67 8.35 9.50
C ALA A 441 -38.46 8.92 10.68
N PRO A 442 -38.41 10.23 10.95
CA PRO A 442 -39.32 10.83 11.92
C PRO A 442 -40.73 10.47 11.50
N ALA A 443 -41.45 9.74 12.34
CA ALA A 443 -42.85 9.46 12.13
C ALA A 443 -43.55 10.81 11.92
N LEU A 444 -44.10 11.01 10.71
CA LEU A 444 -44.99 12.13 10.43
C LEU A 444 -46.08 12.15 11.51
N PRO A 445 -46.33 13.29 12.18
CA PRO A 445 -47.41 13.37 13.14
C PRO A 445 -48.74 13.06 12.43
N PRO A 446 -49.67 12.36 13.09
CA PRO A 446 -50.94 11.99 12.48
C PRO A 446 -51.68 13.25 12.02
N GLN A 447 -52.03 13.29 10.74
CA GLN A 447 -52.87 14.34 10.17
C GLN A 447 -54.22 14.33 10.90
N THR A 448 -54.52 15.43 11.58
CA THR A 448 -55.86 15.69 12.13
C THR A 448 -56.89 15.70 11.00
N PRO A 449 -58.03 15.00 11.13
CA PRO A 449 -59.05 14.97 10.09
C PRO A 449 -59.58 16.37 9.77
N HIS A 450 -59.62 16.69 8.47
CA HIS A 450 -60.24 17.89 7.94
C HIS A 450 -61.66 18.07 8.47
N GLN A 451 -61.90 19.18 9.18
CA GLN A 451 -63.23 19.64 9.53
C GLN A 451 -63.88 20.29 8.28
N PRO A 452 -65.11 19.92 7.90
CA PRO A 452 -65.76 20.48 6.71
C PRO A 452 -66.16 21.95 6.94
N PRO A 453 -66.23 22.77 5.87
CA PRO A 453 -66.41 24.21 5.99
C PRO A 453 -67.80 24.59 6.49
N ALA A 454 -67.86 25.51 7.44
CA ALA A 454 -69.09 26.08 7.94
C ALA A 454 -69.77 26.98 6.87
N PRO A 455 -71.11 26.97 6.77
CA PRO A 455 -71.82 27.72 5.75
C PRO A 455 -71.84 29.22 6.06
N ARG A 456 -71.57 30.04 5.03
CA ARG A 456 -71.78 31.49 5.04
C ARG A 456 -73.22 31.83 5.42
N ARG A 457 -73.40 32.76 6.35
CA ARG A 457 -74.64 33.54 6.49
C ARG A 457 -74.34 35.02 6.25
N ARG A 458 -75.31 35.64 5.56
CA ARG A 458 -75.37 37.03 5.07
C ARG A 458 -75.17 38.07 6.15
#